data_AF-A0A401LWY2-F1
#
_entry.id   AF-A0A401LWY2-F1
#
_cell.length_a   1.000
_cell.length_b   1.000
_cell.length_c   1.000
_cell.angle_alpha   90.00
_cell.angle_beta   90.00
_cell.angle_gamma   90.00
#
_symmetry.space_group_name_H-M   'P 1'
#
loop_
_entity.id
_entity.type
_entity.pdbx_description
1 polymer ?
#
loop_
_entity_poly.entity_id
_entity_poly.type
_entity_poly.pdbx_seq_one_letter_code
_entity_poly.pdbx_strand_id
1 'polypeptide(L)'
;MRRVEIKYKTEINNSFSVKSNARLEWVKVMLFQWNSSFDKDWVENAERYSPKYNLILKKNVCNVINYAKTSNVNLLVFPELSIPKECIPHIVELTKGNKDLIIVAGSHYYEDSNSILNQSPIIYNGSVIYTHKIHNSDSEYSPYKGKGVYQDDKYIKKVVYFRNTIIGNFIVLICADNFKEVKDICLNKYKNIDFLIVIAFQKESLLHHNAIQLSYLRHSQDFYSLYVNNKCDNYSDGKSAVFGVTTKDNIKHFSKEININTKIKDKLLQISDKCDGLVLKLNLSKKDVSSKRRLLDIPGNISEVEHLTILNPSIIVSDCVERNNLVNKTDESYDIVDNARSKYNRNNINIEYIDDFFCFEIPFKYKADLQQYRFDFHSMSGNIQHERLLSIIENNYSIDIQKLFSKVADKTAEYFVSEAKRGNNRSNRIIYGVDKLVRTSGEDVKLSMRVYKTDNFTFKFMSNLYLELKAIKNIFKVKTIEEINKFVPFLNSIGVGGFIVLNINNNNLFYLPKGHRTLIVQECGILVMIRHLCPLIEEKVL
;
A
#
# COMPACT_ATOMS: atom_id res chain seq x y z
N MET A 1 40.42 27.57 15.16
CA MET A 1 39.32 27.10 16.04
C MET A 1 39.80 25.91 16.85
N ARG A 2 39.87 26.02 18.18
CA ARG A 2 40.17 24.86 19.05
C ARG A 2 38.94 23.96 19.10
N ARG A 3 39.04 22.72 18.61
CA ARG A 3 38.01 21.69 18.83
C ARG A 3 37.99 21.38 20.33
N VAL A 4 36.99 21.89 21.03
CA VAL A 4 36.71 21.49 22.41
C VAL A 4 36.09 20.08 22.32
N GLU A 5 36.87 19.08 22.71
CA GLU A 5 36.42 17.69 22.80
C GLU A 5 35.62 17.56 24.10
N ILE A 6 34.30 17.76 24.03
CA ILE A 6 33.40 17.55 25.16
C ILE A 6 33.27 16.04 25.36
N LYS A 7 33.91 15.50 26.40
CA LYS A 7 33.72 14.10 26.82
C LYS A 7 32.36 13.96 27.50
N TYR A 8 31.37 13.46 26.76
CA TYR A 8 30.05 13.12 27.32
C TYR A 8 30.17 11.85 28.18
N LYS A 9 29.74 11.91 29.46
CA LYS A 9 29.42 10.71 30.24
C LYS A 9 28.01 10.27 29.88
N THR A 10 27.85 9.43 28.86
CA THR A 10 26.54 8.89 28.47
C THR A 10 26.10 7.80 29.45
N GLU A 11 25.26 8.12 30.44
CA GLU A 11 24.66 7.12 31.33
C GLU A 11 23.48 6.39 30.67
N ILE A 12 23.74 5.26 30.00
CA ILE A 12 22.68 4.44 29.39
C ILE A 12 22.08 3.46 30.41
N ASN A 13 21.31 3.92 31.40
CA ASN A 13 20.85 3.07 32.51
C ASN A 13 19.39 2.56 32.41
N ASN A 14 18.75 2.66 31.24
CA ASN A 14 17.35 2.30 31.09
C ASN A 14 17.17 0.95 30.36
N SER A 15 16.78 -0.07 31.10
CA SER A 15 16.29 -1.34 30.55
C SER A 15 14.78 -1.44 30.76
N PHE A 16 14.03 -1.77 29.71
CA PHE A 16 12.62 -2.11 29.83
C PHE A 16 12.45 -3.62 29.65
N SER A 17 11.85 -4.29 30.64
CA SER A 17 11.52 -5.71 30.54
C SER A 17 10.05 -5.86 30.20
N VAL A 18 9.74 -6.51 29.09
CA VAL A 18 8.39 -6.97 28.81
C VAL A 18 8.23 -8.32 29.54
N LYS A 19 7.19 -8.50 30.35
CA LYS A 19 6.82 -9.85 30.85
C LYS A 19 6.06 -10.57 29.73
N SER A 20 6.76 -11.07 28.71
CA SER A 20 6.11 -11.83 27.63
C SER A 20 6.13 -13.33 27.93
N ASN A 21 5.29 -14.05 27.17
CA ASN A 21 5.44 -15.49 26.98
C ASN A 21 6.84 -15.83 26.40
N ALA A 22 7.15 -17.12 26.35
CA ALA A 22 8.43 -17.65 25.87
C ALA A 22 8.92 -16.94 24.59
N ARG A 23 10.22 -16.58 24.59
CA ARG A 23 10.93 -16.02 23.44
C ARG A 23 10.74 -16.92 22.22
N LEU A 24 10.35 -16.35 21.09
CA LEU A 24 10.20 -17.10 19.85
C LEU A 24 11.56 -17.53 19.30
N GLU A 25 11.62 -18.73 18.73
CA GLU A 25 12.78 -19.14 17.93
C GLU A 25 12.76 -18.41 16.57
N TRP A 26 11.58 -18.34 15.94
CA TRP A 26 11.37 -17.70 14.65
C TRP A 26 10.54 -16.44 14.80
N VAL A 27 11.07 -15.32 14.33
CA VAL A 27 10.43 -14.00 14.39
C VAL A 27 10.13 -13.53 12.97
N LYS A 28 8.86 -13.28 12.68
CA LYS A 28 8.43 -12.66 11.43
C LYS A 28 8.52 -11.14 11.58
N VAL A 29 9.40 -10.51 10.83
CA VAL A 29 9.62 -9.06 10.86
C VAL A 29 9.11 -8.43 9.57
N MET A 30 8.60 -7.20 9.67
CA MET A 30 8.14 -6.39 8.56
C MET A 30 8.82 -5.03 8.60
N LEU A 31 9.55 -4.69 7.55
CA LEU A 31 10.10 -3.36 7.32
C LEU A 31 9.17 -2.60 6.39
N PHE A 32 8.73 -1.42 6.79
CA PHE A 32 7.94 -0.54 5.94
C PHE A 32 8.81 0.64 5.46
N GLN A 33 8.85 0.85 4.16
CA GLN A 33 9.50 1.98 3.50
C GLN A 33 8.39 2.89 2.97
N TRP A 34 8.17 4.01 3.65
CA TRP A 34 7.14 4.94 3.20
C TRP A 34 7.62 5.68 1.95
N ASN A 35 6.93 5.44 0.83
CA ASN A 35 7.11 6.18 -0.41
C ASN A 35 6.20 7.42 -0.38
N SER A 36 6.81 8.61 -0.33
CA SER A 36 6.11 9.89 -0.16
C SER A 36 6.67 10.97 -1.09
N SER A 37 5.80 11.88 -1.52
CA SER A 37 6.18 13.08 -2.25
C SER A 37 6.37 14.22 -1.28
N PHE A 38 7.56 14.84 -1.25
CA PHE A 38 7.88 15.87 -0.27
C PHE A 38 6.87 17.02 -0.28
N ASP A 39 6.58 17.58 -1.45
CA ASP A 39 5.67 18.71 -1.61
C ASP A 39 4.21 18.41 -1.22
N LYS A 40 3.79 17.15 -1.28
CA LYS A 40 2.40 16.74 -1.05
C LYS A 40 2.16 16.21 0.36
N ASP A 41 3.10 15.42 0.84
CA ASP A 41 2.95 14.58 2.02
C ASP A 41 3.65 15.17 3.25
N TRP A 42 4.42 16.25 3.10
CA TRP A 42 5.18 16.87 4.18
C TRP A 42 4.73 18.30 4.42
N VAL A 43 4.90 18.75 5.66
CA VAL A 43 4.62 20.12 6.10
C VAL A 43 5.82 20.64 6.88
N GLU A 44 6.20 21.88 6.58
CA GLU A 44 7.23 22.60 7.33
C GLU A 44 6.60 23.33 8.52
N ASN A 45 7.15 23.09 9.71
CA ASN A 45 6.79 23.80 10.93
C ASN A 45 8.06 24.27 11.63
N ALA A 46 8.29 25.59 11.66
CA ALA A 46 9.47 26.21 12.28
C ALA A 46 10.80 25.59 11.81
N GLU A 47 11.04 25.57 10.49
CA GLU A 47 12.25 25.04 9.84
C GLU A 47 12.43 23.52 9.96
N ARG A 48 11.38 22.79 10.35
CA ARG A 48 11.39 21.32 10.47
C ARG A 48 10.31 20.70 9.62
N TYR A 49 10.62 19.60 8.98
CA TYR A 49 9.68 18.88 8.14
C TYR A 49 9.09 17.69 8.90
N SER A 50 7.77 17.54 8.80
CA SER A 50 7.04 16.40 9.36
C SER A 50 5.98 15.93 8.37
N PRO A 51 5.55 14.66 8.43
CA PRO A 51 4.46 14.18 7.60
C PRO A 51 3.19 14.98 7.88
N LYS A 52 2.49 15.39 6.82
CA LYS A 52 1.18 16.01 6.92
C LYS A 52 0.19 14.99 7.44
N TYR A 53 -0.26 15.16 8.69
CA TYR A 53 -1.33 14.34 9.23
C TYR A 53 -2.62 14.57 8.44
N ASN A 54 -3.06 13.54 7.71
CA ASN A 54 -4.27 13.57 6.91
C ASN A 54 -4.91 12.17 6.85
N LEU A 55 -6.12 12.07 6.27
CA LEU A 55 -6.86 10.82 6.19
C LEU A 55 -6.15 9.74 5.37
N ILE A 56 -5.37 10.14 4.36
CA ILE A 56 -4.64 9.21 3.49
C ILE A 56 -3.49 8.57 4.27
N LEU A 57 -2.66 9.37 4.95
CA LEU A 57 -1.59 8.87 5.81
C LEU A 57 -2.14 7.95 6.91
N LYS A 58 -3.22 8.38 7.59
CA LYS A 58 -3.87 7.55 8.61
C LYS A 58 -4.32 6.21 8.02
N LYS A 59 -5.00 6.22 6.87
CA LYS A 59 -5.44 4.99 6.17
C LYS A 59 -4.26 4.08 5.83
N ASN A 60 -3.17 4.65 5.32
CA ASN A 60 -1.96 3.90 4.95
C ASN A 60 -1.34 3.22 6.18
N VAL A 61 -1.21 3.94 7.29
CA VAL A 61 -0.73 3.38 8.57
C VAL A 61 -1.63 2.24 9.04
N CYS A 62 -2.95 2.41 8.98
CA CYS A 62 -3.90 1.34 9.34
C CYS A 62 -3.76 0.11 8.44
N ASN A 63 -3.63 0.30 7.12
CA ASN A 63 -3.45 -0.79 6.18
C ASN A 63 -2.19 -1.60 6.47
N VAL A 64 -1.07 -0.91 6.73
CA VAL A 64 0.20 -1.55 7.09
C VAL A 64 0.07 -2.36 8.38
N ILE A 65 -0.54 -1.79 9.43
CA ILE A 65 -0.72 -2.48 10.70
C ILE A 65 -1.67 -3.68 10.56
N ASN A 66 -2.77 -3.53 9.83
CA ASN A 66 -3.72 -4.62 9.59
C ASN A 66 -3.06 -5.74 8.81
N TYR A 67 -2.31 -5.42 7.76
CA TYR A 67 -1.53 -6.41 7.01
C TYR A 67 -0.53 -7.14 7.93
N ALA A 68 0.17 -6.41 8.80
CA ALA A 68 1.09 -7.01 9.77
C ALA A 68 0.37 -7.99 10.71
N LYS A 69 -0.83 -7.62 11.20
CA LYS A 69 -1.66 -8.49 12.05
C LYS A 69 -2.13 -9.74 11.30
N THR A 70 -2.71 -9.60 10.12
CA THR A 70 -3.23 -10.74 9.35
C THR A 70 -2.12 -11.67 8.86
N SER A 71 -0.92 -11.13 8.65
CA SER A 71 0.25 -11.89 8.21
C SER A 71 1.07 -12.48 9.38
N ASN A 72 0.57 -12.35 10.62
CA ASN A 72 1.23 -12.81 11.85
C ASN A 72 2.66 -12.26 12.00
N VAL A 73 2.86 -10.99 11.66
CA VAL A 73 4.13 -10.29 11.90
C VAL A 73 4.31 -10.08 13.40
N ASN A 74 5.53 -10.34 13.89
CA ASN A 74 5.91 -10.15 15.28
C ASN A 74 6.58 -8.80 15.55
N LEU A 75 7.27 -8.23 14.55
CA LEU A 75 7.92 -6.94 14.63
C LEU A 75 7.62 -6.12 13.37
N LEU A 76 6.94 -4.99 13.51
CA LEU A 76 6.72 -4.00 12.44
C LEU A 76 7.57 -2.76 12.69
N VAL A 77 8.34 -2.34 11.69
CA VAL A 77 9.24 -1.18 11.81
C VAL A 77 8.90 -0.14 10.74
N PHE A 78 8.60 1.07 11.19
CA PHE A 78 8.43 2.27 10.36
C PHE A 78 9.70 3.14 10.40
N PRO A 79 9.95 3.97 9.37
CA PRO A 79 11.16 4.79 9.30
C PRO A 79 11.09 6.06 10.18
N GLU A 80 12.21 6.77 10.32
CA GLU A 80 12.27 8.04 11.07
C GLU A 80 11.29 9.06 10.47
N LEU A 81 10.67 9.90 11.30
CA LEU A 81 9.74 10.95 10.86
C LEU A 81 8.61 10.46 9.95
N SER A 82 8.17 9.21 10.03
CA SER A 82 7.09 8.70 9.14
C SER A 82 5.72 8.64 9.81
N ILE A 83 5.66 8.70 11.14
CA ILE A 83 4.41 8.58 11.91
C ILE A 83 4.23 9.82 12.78
N PRO A 84 3.30 10.73 12.43
CA PRO A 84 2.95 11.87 13.26
C PRO A 84 2.51 11.47 14.67
N LYS A 85 2.74 12.35 15.66
CA LYS A 85 2.33 12.12 17.05
C LYS A 85 0.82 11.86 17.17
N GLU A 86 0.03 12.48 16.30
CA GLU A 86 -1.43 12.37 16.21
C GLU A 86 -1.90 10.96 15.84
N CYS A 87 -1.05 10.17 15.17
CA CYS A 87 -1.37 8.78 14.83
C CYS A 87 -1.22 7.82 16.02
N ILE A 88 -0.41 8.17 17.03
CA ILE A 88 -0.01 7.22 18.10
C ILE A 88 -1.20 6.66 18.88
N PRO A 89 -2.19 7.47 19.35
CA PRO A 89 -3.35 6.94 20.04
C PRO A 89 -4.15 5.94 19.21
N HIS A 90 -4.20 6.14 17.89
CA HIS A 90 -4.90 5.23 17.00
C HIS A 90 -4.16 3.90 16.82
N ILE A 91 -2.84 3.94 16.67
CA ILE A 91 -2.00 2.74 16.60
C ILE A 91 -2.10 1.92 17.89
N VAL A 92 -2.09 2.60 19.05
CA VAL A 92 -2.31 1.98 20.36
C VAL A 92 -3.62 1.21 20.41
N GLU A 93 -4.72 1.84 20.00
CA GLU A 93 -6.04 1.20 20.02
C GLU A 93 -6.10 0.00 19.05
N LEU A 94 -5.55 0.14 17.83
CA LEU A 94 -5.53 -0.94 16.82
C LEU A 94 -4.74 -2.18 17.25
N THR A 95 -3.78 -2.01 18.17
CA THR A 95 -2.85 -3.04 18.62
C THR A 95 -3.13 -3.52 20.04
N LYS A 96 -4.09 -2.91 20.73
CA LYS A 96 -4.51 -3.29 22.07
C LYS A 96 -4.99 -4.75 22.07
N GLY A 97 -4.49 -5.54 23.02
CA GLY A 97 -4.80 -6.97 23.11
C GLY A 97 -3.97 -7.87 22.18
N ASN A 98 -3.29 -7.32 21.18
CA ASN A 98 -2.33 -8.09 20.39
C ASN A 98 -1.02 -8.23 21.18
N LYS A 99 -0.76 -9.45 21.67
CA LYS A 99 0.43 -9.79 22.45
C LYS A 99 1.60 -10.28 21.60
N ASP A 100 1.39 -10.45 20.30
CA ASP A 100 2.36 -11.07 19.41
C ASP A 100 3.07 -10.06 18.50
N LEU A 101 2.58 -8.81 18.44
CA LEU A 101 3.10 -7.74 17.59
C LEU A 101 3.74 -6.61 18.42
N ILE A 102 5.02 -6.34 18.16
CA ILE A 102 5.73 -5.13 18.59
C ILE A 102 5.82 -4.18 17.40
N ILE A 103 5.54 -2.90 17.61
CA ILE A 103 5.65 -1.86 16.58
C ILE A 103 6.71 -0.83 16.99
N VAL A 104 7.72 -0.66 16.15
CA VAL A 104 8.59 0.52 16.15
C VAL A 104 7.94 1.54 15.23
N ALA A 105 7.14 2.44 15.79
CA ALA A 105 6.24 3.31 15.02
C ALA A 105 6.95 4.56 14.49
N GLY A 106 8.15 4.40 13.92
CA GLY A 106 8.93 5.47 13.32
C GLY A 106 9.35 6.49 14.37
N SER A 107 9.47 7.76 14.00
CA SER A 107 9.66 8.84 14.96
C SER A 107 8.86 10.08 14.61
N HIS A 108 8.80 11.03 15.55
CA HIS A 108 8.24 12.37 15.36
C HIS A 108 8.93 13.38 16.27
N TYR A 109 8.74 14.66 15.95
CA TYR A 109 9.12 15.75 16.85
C TYR A 109 8.11 15.89 17.99
N TYR A 110 8.62 15.99 19.20
CA TYR A 110 7.88 16.26 20.43
C TYR A 110 8.38 17.57 21.04
N GLU A 111 7.47 18.51 21.23
CA GLU A 111 7.77 19.80 21.85
C GLU A 111 7.51 19.69 23.37
N ASP A 112 8.58 19.82 24.14
CA ASP A 112 8.55 20.08 25.58
C ASP A 112 8.67 21.60 25.80
N SER A 113 8.24 22.08 26.97
CA SER A 113 8.23 23.47 27.43
C SER A 113 9.45 24.32 27.02
N ASN A 114 10.63 23.71 26.89
CA ASN A 114 11.87 24.40 26.52
C ASN A 114 12.69 23.70 25.43
N SER A 115 12.24 22.57 24.88
CA SER A 115 13.07 21.78 23.97
C SER A 115 12.24 20.94 23.00
N ILE A 116 12.88 20.50 21.93
CA ILE A 116 12.23 19.70 20.88
C ILE A 116 13.03 18.43 20.74
N LEU A 117 12.35 17.29 20.82
CA LEU A 117 12.97 15.97 20.81
C LEU A 117 12.50 15.20 19.60
N ASN A 118 13.40 14.50 18.91
CA ASN A 118 13.04 13.46 17.96
C ASN A 118 12.91 12.13 18.72
N GLN A 119 11.70 11.59 18.80
CA GLN A 119 11.40 10.41 19.63
C GLN A 119 10.67 9.34 18.84
N SER A 120 10.99 8.07 19.14
CA SER A 120 10.38 6.89 18.53
C SER A 120 9.47 6.17 19.54
N PRO A 121 8.16 6.02 19.25
CA PRO A 121 7.26 5.21 20.05
C PRO A 121 7.44 3.73 19.73
N ILE A 122 7.69 2.95 20.77
CA ILE A 122 7.72 1.49 20.75
C ILE A 122 6.41 1.01 21.39
N ILE A 123 5.54 0.42 20.58
CA ILE A 123 4.18 0.07 20.95
C ILE A 123 4.06 -1.45 21.09
N TYR A 124 3.55 -1.90 22.24
CA TYR A 124 3.32 -3.32 22.51
C TYR A 124 2.10 -3.50 23.40
N ASN A 125 1.13 -4.30 22.95
CA ASN A 125 -0.12 -4.59 23.67
C ASN A 125 -0.79 -3.32 24.23
N GLY A 126 -0.91 -2.28 23.41
CA GLY A 126 -1.49 -0.98 23.78
C GLY A 126 -0.65 -0.11 24.72
N SER A 127 0.54 -0.55 25.14
CA SER A 127 1.48 0.28 25.91
C SER A 127 2.46 0.98 24.97
N VAL A 128 2.87 2.20 25.31
CA VAL A 128 3.84 2.99 24.54
C VAL A 128 5.07 3.30 25.39
N ILE A 129 6.25 3.00 24.86
CA ILE A 129 7.54 3.33 25.46
C ILE A 129 8.31 4.15 24.45
N TYR A 130 8.84 5.29 24.86
CA TYR A 130 9.60 6.15 23.96
C TYR A 130 11.10 5.89 24.10
N THR A 131 11.78 5.82 22.96
CA THR A 131 13.23 6.03 22.87
C THR A 131 13.50 7.33 22.12
N HIS A 132 14.68 7.90 22.32
CA HIS A 132 15.01 9.25 21.86
C HIS A 132 16.26 9.24 21.00
N LYS A 133 16.30 10.11 20.00
CA LYS A 133 17.50 10.39 19.22
C LYS A 133 18.55 11.02 20.14
N ILE A 134 19.78 10.49 20.11
CA ILE A 134 20.89 10.96 20.96
C ILE A 134 21.77 11.96 20.23
N HIS A 135 21.86 11.88 18.91
CA HIS A 135 22.62 12.82 18.11
C HIS A 135 21.72 13.36 17.02
N ASN A 136 21.51 14.67 17.03
CA ASN A 136 20.82 15.34 15.95
C ASN A 136 21.61 15.22 14.64
N SER A 137 20.91 15.17 13.52
CA SER A 137 21.55 15.38 12.22
C SER A 137 21.87 16.86 12.02
N ASP A 138 22.83 17.17 11.14
CA ASP A 138 23.25 18.55 10.86
C ASP A 138 22.06 19.44 10.44
N SER A 139 21.08 18.85 9.73
CA SER A 139 19.84 19.51 9.29
C SER A 139 18.84 19.83 10.41
N GLU A 140 19.01 19.26 11.60
CA GLU A 140 18.11 19.48 12.74
C GLU A 140 18.58 20.63 13.65
N TYR A 141 19.79 21.16 13.40
CA TYR A 141 20.28 22.34 14.10
C TYR A 141 19.74 23.62 13.45
N SER A 142 19.26 24.54 14.26
CA SER A 142 18.93 25.90 13.83
C SER A 142 19.69 26.91 14.71
N PRO A 143 20.22 28.00 14.14
CA PRO A 143 20.83 29.08 14.91
C PRO A 143 19.79 29.87 15.73
N TYR A 144 18.49 29.73 15.43
CA TYR A 144 17.43 30.45 16.13
C TYR A 144 16.90 29.65 17.33
N LYS A 145 16.84 30.30 18.50
CA LYS A 145 16.31 29.70 19.74
C LYS A 145 14.88 29.18 19.50
N GLY A 146 14.65 27.91 19.83
CA GLY A 146 13.34 27.24 19.69
C GLY A 146 13.02 26.69 18.29
N LYS A 147 13.85 26.98 17.28
CA LYS A 147 13.63 26.46 15.91
C LYS A 147 14.42 25.19 15.60
N GLY A 148 15.51 24.93 16.31
CA GLY A 148 16.27 23.68 16.19
C GLY A 148 15.74 22.59 17.11
N VAL A 149 16.13 21.35 16.84
CA VAL A 149 16.02 20.26 17.81
C VAL A 149 17.01 20.54 18.93
N TYR A 150 16.56 21.19 20.00
CA TYR A 150 17.45 21.51 21.12
C TYR A 150 17.65 20.27 22.00
N GLN A 151 18.92 19.99 22.29
CA GLN A 151 19.32 18.90 23.16
C GLN A 151 19.90 19.51 24.44
N ASP A 152 19.08 19.66 25.47
CA ASP A 152 19.59 19.99 26.82
C ASP A 152 20.29 18.73 27.37
N ASP A 153 21.52 18.89 27.86
CA ASP A 153 22.33 17.82 28.49
C ASP A 153 21.62 17.18 29.70
N LYS A 154 20.63 17.85 30.29
CA LYS A 154 19.76 17.26 31.33
C LYS A 154 18.90 16.12 30.78
N TYR A 155 18.60 16.16 29.49
CA TYR A 155 18.05 15.04 28.74
C TYR A 155 19.18 14.33 28.01
N ILE A 156 20.17 13.80 28.74
CA ILE A 156 20.96 12.66 28.26
C ILE A 156 19.93 11.54 27.97
N LYS A 157 19.53 11.55 26.70
CA LYS A 157 18.34 10.92 26.14
C LYS A 157 18.57 9.41 26.10
N LYS A 158 17.47 8.68 26.16
CA LYS A 158 17.49 7.27 26.55
C LYS A 158 17.43 6.40 25.30
N VAL A 159 18.55 5.77 24.93
CA VAL A 159 18.44 4.51 24.18
C VAL A 159 17.91 3.49 25.17
N VAL A 160 16.70 2.99 24.91
CA VAL A 160 16.07 2.00 25.77
C VAL A 160 16.50 0.62 25.30
N TYR A 161 17.05 -0.18 26.22
CA TYR A 161 17.30 -1.60 25.97
C TYR A 161 16.05 -2.41 26.29
N PHE A 162 15.41 -2.96 25.27
CA PHE A 162 14.24 -3.81 25.42
C PHE A 162 14.72 -5.24 25.60
N ARG A 163 14.45 -5.82 26.78
CA ARG A 163 14.90 -7.17 27.14
C ARG A 163 13.74 -8.11 27.41
N ASN A 164 14.00 -9.40 27.20
CA ASN A 164 13.05 -10.49 27.45
C ASN A 164 11.71 -10.29 26.72
N THR A 165 11.75 -9.75 25.51
CA THR A 165 10.53 -9.61 24.71
C THR A 165 10.26 -10.89 23.92
N ILE A 166 9.05 -11.00 23.37
CA ILE A 166 8.63 -12.11 22.50
C ILE A 166 9.59 -12.29 21.31
N ILE A 167 10.13 -11.20 20.78
CA ILE A 167 11.08 -11.20 19.66
C ILE A 167 12.55 -11.23 20.11
N GLY A 168 12.82 -11.43 21.41
CA GLY A 168 14.17 -11.33 21.97
C GLY A 168 14.54 -9.93 22.44
N ASN A 169 15.84 -9.63 22.50
CA ASN A 169 16.34 -8.36 23.00
C ASN A 169 16.66 -7.39 21.87
N PHE A 170 16.29 -6.12 22.01
CA PHE A 170 16.55 -5.16 20.93
C PHE A 170 16.82 -3.74 21.43
N ILE A 171 17.44 -2.96 20.56
CA ILE A 171 17.61 -1.51 20.69
C ILE A 171 17.16 -0.84 19.41
N VAL A 172 16.68 0.40 19.55
CA VAL A 172 16.28 1.25 18.42
C VAL A 172 17.15 2.50 18.44
N LEU A 173 17.80 2.78 17.31
CA LEU A 173 18.58 3.98 17.06
C LEU A 173 17.89 4.82 15.99
N ILE A 174 17.99 6.14 16.11
CA ILE A 174 17.35 7.07 15.18
C ILE A 174 18.44 7.74 14.34
N CYS A 175 18.53 7.33 13.08
CA CYS A 175 19.34 7.94 12.03
C CYS A 175 20.80 8.19 12.42
N ALA A 176 21.16 9.44 12.73
CA ALA A 176 22.53 9.86 13.01
C ALA A 176 23.19 9.09 14.17
N ASP A 177 22.39 8.53 15.09
CA ASP A 177 22.86 7.65 16.16
C ASP A 177 23.65 6.43 15.65
N ASN A 178 23.38 5.97 14.42
CA ASN A 178 24.11 4.85 13.81
C ASN A 178 25.58 5.17 13.46
N PHE A 179 25.94 6.44 13.33
CA PHE A 179 27.29 6.89 12.98
C PHE A 179 28.13 7.28 14.20
N LYS A 180 27.51 7.39 15.37
CA LYS A 180 28.12 7.97 16.56
C LYS A 180 28.48 6.88 17.56
N GLU A 181 29.24 7.28 18.57
CA GLU A 181 29.71 6.40 19.64
C GLU A 181 28.57 5.69 20.38
N VAL A 182 27.37 6.27 20.42
CA VAL A 182 26.20 5.68 21.09
C VAL A 182 25.93 4.23 20.63
N LYS A 183 26.06 3.94 19.34
CA LYS A 183 25.88 2.59 18.81
C LYS A 183 26.90 1.62 19.41
N ASP A 184 28.17 1.99 19.37
CA ASP A 184 29.26 1.15 19.90
C ASP A 184 29.16 1.02 21.43
N ILE A 185 28.74 2.07 22.14
CA ILE A 185 28.48 2.02 23.58
C ILE A 185 27.34 1.04 23.88
N CYS A 186 26.21 1.11 23.16
CA CYS A 186 25.08 0.19 23.34
C CYS A 186 25.48 -1.26 23.07
N LEU A 187 26.19 -1.52 21.96
CA LEU A 187 26.62 -2.87 21.58
C LEU A 187 27.67 -3.44 22.54
N ASN A 188 28.54 -2.62 23.14
CA ASN A 188 29.49 -3.06 24.16
C ASN A 188 28.83 -3.27 25.53
N LYS A 189 27.89 -2.40 25.89
CA LYS A 189 27.22 -2.42 27.20
C LYS A 189 26.21 -3.56 27.31
N TYR A 190 25.41 -3.78 26.27
CA TYR A 190 24.33 -4.76 26.30
C TYR A 190 24.72 -6.04 25.59
N LYS A 191 24.66 -7.15 26.33
CA LYS A 191 24.91 -8.49 25.82
C LYS A 191 23.62 -9.11 25.27
N ASN A 192 23.79 -10.02 24.31
CA ASN A 192 22.71 -10.83 23.73
C ASN A 192 21.65 -10.00 23.00
N ILE A 193 22.07 -8.99 22.25
CA ILE A 193 21.15 -8.26 21.37
C ILE A 193 20.71 -9.21 20.25
N ASP A 194 19.41 -9.28 20.00
CA ASP A 194 18.81 -9.98 18.87
C ASP A 194 18.64 -9.05 17.68
N PHE A 195 18.17 -7.82 17.93
CA PHE A 195 17.94 -6.82 16.89
C PHE A 195 18.58 -5.47 17.22
N LEU A 196 19.38 -4.96 16.28
CA LEU A 196 19.76 -3.55 16.18
C LEU A 196 18.86 -2.88 15.13
N ILE A 197 17.90 -2.07 15.58
CA ILE A 197 16.94 -1.42 14.68
C ILE A 197 17.41 0.02 14.44
N VAL A 198 17.55 0.42 13.18
CA VAL A 198 17.95 1.77 12.77
C VAL A 198 16.85 2.34 11.88
N ILE A 199 16.08 3.29 12.42
CA ILE A 199 15.07 4.02 11.65
C ILE A 199 15.69 5.32 11.13
N ALA A 200 15.46 5.67 9.87
CA ALA A 200 16.16 6.77 9.21
C ALA A 200 15.30 7.56 8.21
N PHE A 201 15.71 8.80 7.99
CA PHE A 201 15.31 9.64 6.89
C PHE A 201 16.61 10.18 6.26
N GLN A 202 17.14 9.45 5.27
CA GLN A 202 18.48 9.69 4.73
C GLN A 202 18.51 9.51 3.21
N LYS A 203 19.22 10.41 2.52
CA LYS A 203 19.44 10.36 1.06
C LYS A 203 20.53 9.38 0.64
N GLU A 204 21.50 9.15 1.51
CA GLU A 204 22.63 8.25 1.27
C GLU A 204 22.60 7.01 2.18
N SER A 205 21.59 6.15 2.01
CA SER A 205 21.45 4.90 2.78
C SER A 205 22.72 4.03 2.83
N LEU A 206 23.55 4.08 1.78
CA LEU A 206 24.82 3.36 1.71
C LEU A 206 25.76 3.71 2.88
N LEU A 207 25.75 4.95 3.36
CA LEU A 207 26.54 5.34 4.54
C LEU A 207 26.09 4.55 5.78
N HIS A 208 24.78 4.45 6.01
CA HIS A 208 24.26 3.67 7.14
C HIS A 208 24.57 2.19 7.00
N HIS A 209 24.43 1.65 5.79
CA HIS A 209 24.73 0.26 5.51
C HIS A 209 26.20 -0.08 5.81
N ASN A 210 27.14 0.79 5.41
CA ASN A 210 28.56 0.63 5.74
C ASN A 210 28.80 0.74 7.24
N ALA A 211 28.16 1.69 7.92
CA ALA A 211 28.27 1.83 9.37
C ALA A 211 27.73 0.61 10.13
N ILE A 212 26.65 -0.02 9.65
CA ILE A 212 26.13 -1.28 10.19
C ILE A 212 27.13 -2.42 9.95
N GLN A 213 27.68 -2.53 8.74
CA GLN A 213 28.68 -3.54 8.43
C GLN A 213 29.92 -3.43 9.34
N LEU A 214 30.42 -2.22 9.58
CA LEU A 214 31.53 -2.01 10.49
C LEU A 214 31.22 -2.47 11.92
N SER A 215 29.95 -2.42 12.36
CA SER A 215 29.57 -2.97 13.66
C SER A 215 29.78 -4.48 13.73
N TYR A 216 29.45 -5.23 12.68
CA TYR A 216 29.68 -6.68 12.64
C TYR A 216 31.17 -7.05 12.69
N LEU A 217 32.05 -6.16 12.22
CA LEU A 217 33.50 -6.37 12.30
C LEU A 217 34.10 -6.04 13.67
N ARG A 218 33.46 -5.13 14.42
CA ARG A 218 33.97 -4.62 15.70
C ARG A 218 33.44 -5.37 16.92
N HIS A 219 32.25 -5.95 16.80
CA HIS A 219 31.55 -6.56 17.92
C HIS A 219 31.50 -8.08 17.77
N SER A 220 31.76 -8.81 18.85
CA SER A 220 31.82 -10.28 18.85
C SER A 220 30.46 -10.96 19.04
N GLN A 221 29.37 -10.18 19.17
CA GLN A 221 28.02 -10.72 19.36
C GLN A 221 27.24 -10.78 18.05
N ASP A 222 26.39 -11.79 17.92
CA ASP A 222 25.56 -11.99 16.75
C ASP A 222 24.17 -11.36 16.92
N PHE A 223 23.80 -10.48 16.00
CA PHE A 223 22.51 -9.80 15.95
C PHE A 223 22.07 -9.61 14.51
N TYR A 224 20.76 -9.43 14.29
CA TYR A 224 20.26 -8.88 13.03
C TYR A 224 20.24 -7.36 13.12
N SER A 225 20.55 -6.68 12.02
CA SER A 225 20.30 -5.23 11.92
C SER A 225 19.17 -4.96 10.96
N LEU A 226 18.21 -4.15 11.38
CA LEU A 226 17.06 -3.73 10.57
C LEU A 226 17.22 -2.25 10.27
N TYR A 227 17.54 -1.91 9.02
CA TYR A 227 17.62 -0.53 8.56
C TYR A 227 16.34 -0.17 7.82
N VAL A 228 15.63 0.86 8.30
CA VAL A 228 14.34 1.27 7.73
C VAL A 228 14.38 2.76 7.42
N ASN A 229 14.32 3.10 6.14
CA ASN A 229 14.43 4.45 5.62
C ASN A 229 13.16 4.87 4.89
N ASN A 230 12.87 6.16 4.84
CA ASN A 230 11.85 6.71 3.95
C ASN A 230 12.36 6.70 2.49
N LYS A 231 11.43 6.67 1.55
CA LYS A 231 11.67 6.99 0.14
C LYS A 231 10.93 8.28 -0.18
N CYS A 232 11.67 9.37 -0.38
CA CYS A 232 11.11 10.68 -0.64
C CYS A 232 11.99 11.46 -1.61
N ASP A 233 11.38 11.97 -2.67
CA ASP A 233 12.07 12.62 -3.80
C ASP A 233 13.13 13.62 -3.32
N ASN A 234 14.39 13.45 -3.73
CA ASN A 234 15.54 14.30 -3.36
C ASN A 234 15.98 14.31 -1.88
N TYR A 235 15.17 13.81 -0.95
CA TYR A 235 15.41 13.90 0.50
C TYR A 235 15.76 12.57 1.17
N SER A 236 15.22 11.44 0.68
CA SER A 236 15.58 10.11 1.16
C SER A 236 15.48 9.04 0.07
N ASP A 237 16.44 8.12 0.01
CA ASP A 237 16.57 7.17 -1.09
C ASP A 237 15.91 5.81 -0.86
N GLY A 238 15.22 5.62 0.28
CA GLY A 238 14.68 4.33 0.68
C GLY A 238 15.79 3.33 0.94
N LYS A 239 15.74 2.21 0.21
CA LYS A 239 16.69 1.08 0.31
C LYS A 239 16.77 0.51 1.72
N SER A 240 15.63 0.49 2.42
CA SER A 240 15.48 -0.26 3.68
C SER A 240 16.00 -1.69 3.51
N ALA A 241 16.68 -2.22 4.51
CA ALA A 241 17.45 -3.45 4.37
C ALA A 241 17.56 -4.23 5.68
N VAL A 242 17.77 -5.53 5.53
CA VAL A 242 18.08 -6.45 6.64
C VAL A 242 19.53 -6.91 6.52
N PHE A 243 20.25 -6.85 7.63
CA PHE A 243 21.61 -7.32 7.77
C PHE A 243 21.67 -8.45 8.77
N GLY A 244 22.63 -9.33 8.53
CA GLY A 244 22.90 -10.51 9.33
C GLY A 244 23.82 -11.42 8.53
N VAL A 245 24.09 -12.60 9.07
CA VAL A 245 24.97 -13.56 8.42
C VAL A 245 24.18 -14.77 7.99
N THR A 246 24.41 -15.21 6.75
CA THR A 246 23.78 -16.39 6.17
C THR A 246 24.75 -17.07 5.21
N THR A 247 24.39 -18.27 4.73
CA THR A 247 25.20 -19.01 3.76
C THR A 247 25.16 -18.34 2.39
N LYS A 248 26.24 -18.47 1.61
CA LYS A 248 26.29 -17.96 0.23
C LYS A 248 25.16 -18.52 -0.64
N ASP A 249 24.73 -19.75 -0.39
CA ASP A 249 23.68 -20.40 -1.16
C ASP A 249 22.29 -19.83 -0.83
N ASN A 250 22.01 -19.46 0.42
CA ASN A 250 20.81 -18.71 0.76
C ASN A 250 20.80 -17.34 0.07
N ILE A 251 21.91 -16.60 0.10
CA ILE A 251 22.03 -15.32 -0.63
C ILE A 251 21.74 -15.53 -2.12
N LYS A 252 22.31 -16.57 -2.73
CA LYS A 252 22.06 -16.89 -4.15
C LYS A 252 20.60 -17.23 -4.42
N HIS A 253 19.99 -18.05 -3.57
CA HIS A 253 18.58 -18.44 -3.70
C HIS A 253 17.68 -17.20 -3.67
N PHE A 254 17.83 -16.33 -2.67
CA PHE A 254 17.05 -15.11 -2.56
C PHE A 254 17.42 -14.06 -3.63
N SER A 255 18.67 -14.01 -4.09
CA SER A 255 19.09 -13.07 -5.16
C SER A 255 18.48 -13.37 -6.52
N LYS A 256 18.00 -14.60 -6.75
CA LYS A 256 17.29 -14.94 -7.99
C LYS A 256 15.86 -14.40 -7.99
N GLU A 257 15.26 -14.29 -6.81
CA GLU A 257 13.90 -13.77 -6.63
C GLU A 257 13.90 -12.25 -6.40
N ILE A 258 15.04 -11.68 -6.00
CA ILE A 258 15.15 -10.30 -5.50
C ILE A 258 16.42 -9.65 -6.04
N ASN A 259 16.31 -8.41 -6.53
CA ASN A 259 17.42 -7.64 -7.10
C ASN A 259 18.40 -7.16 -6.00
N ILE A 260 19.19 -8.09 -5.44
CA ILE A 260 20.10 -7.81 -4.32
C ILE A 260 21.37 -7.13 -4.86
N ASN A 261 21.62 -5.88 -4.44
CA ASN A 261 22.93 -5.24 -4.63
C ASN A 261 23.94 -5.84 -3.62
N THR A 262 24.72 -6.82 -4.09
CA THR A 262 25.65 -7.66 -3.31
C THR A 262 26.96 -6.99 -2.89
N LYS A 263 27.13 -5.68 -3.13
CA LYS A 263 28.39 -4.98 -2.77
C LYS A 263 28.68 -4.95 -1.26
N ILE A 264 27.67 -5.17 -0.42
CA ILE A 264 27.79 -5.18 1.04
C ILE A 264 27.63 -6.61 1.53
N LYS A 265 28.72 -7.19 2.05
CA LYS A 265 28.85 -8.63 2.35
C LYS A 265 27.77 -9.17 3.28
N ASP A 266 27.35 -8.37 4.26
CA ASP A 266 26.47 -8.79 5.36
C ASP A 266 25.03 -8.27 5.21
N LYS A 267 24.70 -7.73 4.03
CA LYS A 267 23.34 -7.31 3.68
C LYS A 267 22.59 -8.52 3.12
N LEU A 268 21.59 -8.99 3.85
CA LEU A 268 20.78 -10.15 3.46
C LEU A 268 19.82 -9.77 2.34
N LEU A 269 19.01 -8.74 2.57
CA LEU A 269 17.93 -8.31 1.69
C LEU A 269 17.78 -6.79 1.72
N GLN A 270 17.26 -6.22 0.63
CA GLN A 270 16.96 -4.80 0.51
C GLN A 270 15.62 -4.64 -0.21
N ILE A 271 14.80 -3.70 0.26
CA ILE A 271 13.56 -3.31 -0.42
C ILE A 271 13.91 -2.74 -1.80
N SER A 272 13.21 -3.23 -2.82
CA SER A 272 13.35 -2.72 -4.19
C SER A 272 12.66 -1.36 -4.34
N ASP A 273 13.01 -0.61 -5.39
CA ASP A 273 12.38 0.68 -5.67
C ASP A 273 10.88 0.62 -5.95
N LYS A 274 10.34 -0.57 -6.23
CA LYS A 274 8.93 -0.81 -6.58
C LYS A 274 8.08 -1.26 -5.39
N CYS A 275 8.67 -1.40 -4.21
CA CYS A 275 8.01 -1.96 -3.04
C CYS A 275 7.98 -0.96 -1.88
N ASP A 276 6.90 -1.01 -1.11
CA ASP A 276 6.70 -0.22 0.11
C ASP A 276 7.07 -1.01 1.37
N GLY A 277 7.28 -2.32 1.26
CA GLY A 277 7.58 -3.15 2.41
C GLY A 277 8.29 -4.45 2.08
N LEU A 278 8.80 -5.08 3.14
CA LEU A 278 9.47 -6.37 3.09
C LEU A 278 9.13 -7.14 4.37
N VAL A 279 8.62 -8.35 4.22
CA VAL A 279 8.36 -9.29 5.31
C VAL A 279 9.34 -10.45 5.20
N LEU A 280 9.90 -10.85 6.34
CA LEU A 280 10.83 -11.95 6.41
C LEU A 280 10.79 -12.64 7.77
N LYS A 281 11.08 -13.95 7.79
CA LYS A 281 11.06 -14.76 9.00
C LYS A 281 12.47 -15.19 9.38
N LEU A 282 12.93 -14.73 10.55
CA LEU A 282 14.31 -14.85 11.04
C LEU A 282 14.42 -15.82 12.21
N ASN A 283 15.45 -16.66 12.21
CA ASN A 283 15.74 -17.54 13.33
C ASN A 283 16.68 -16.86 14.35
N LEU A 284 16.23 -16.68 15.60
CA LEU A 284 17.01 -16.07 16.67
C LEU A 284 18.08 -16.99 17.28
N SER A 285 17.95 -18.31 17.12
CA SER A 285 18.94 -19.29 17.59
C SER A 285 20.12 -19.46 16.61
N LYS A 286 19.95 -19.03 15.35
CA LYS A 286 20.93 -19.21 14.26
C LYS A 286 21.43 -17.87 13.70
N LYS A 287 21.66 -16.89 14.58
CA LYS A 287 22.26 -15.60 14.22
C LYS A 287 23.77 -15.69 13.91
N ASP A 288 24.41 -16.79 14.33
CA ASP A 288 25.86 -16.94 14.54
C ASP A 288 26.73 -16.66 13.30
N VAL A 289 27.58 -15.64 13.42
CA VAL A 289 28.63 -15.21 12.47
C VAL A 289 29.97 -15.91 12.75
N SER A 290 30.16 -16.37 13.98
CA SER A 290 31.49 -16.61 14.55
C SER A 290 31.97 -18.05 14.44
N SER A 291 31.07 -19.01 14.21
CA SER A 291 31.52 -20.37 14.04
C SER A 291 32.26 -20.51 12.70
N LYS A 292 33.56 -20.80 12.78
CA LYS A 292 34.40 -21.40 11.73
C LYS A 292 33.87 -22.77 11.25
N ARG A 293 32.55 -23.01 11.37
CA ARG A 293 31.87 -24.19 10.84
C ARG A 293 31.83 -24.04 9.34
N ARG A 294 32.35 -25.06 8.67
CA ARG A 294 32.33 -25.19 7.21
C ARG A 294 30.91 -24.87 6.73
N LEU A 295 30.83 -24.01 5.72
CA LEU A 295 29.63 -23.43 5.10
C LEU A 295 28.53 -24.43 4.64
N LEU A 296 28.67 -25.73 4.94
CA LEU A 296 27.89 -26.82 4.34
C LEU A 296 26.68 -27.27 5.18
N ASP A 297 26.60 -26.97 6.48
CA ASP A 297 25.60 -27.63 7.36
C ASP A 297 24.68 -26.68 8.18
N ILE A 298 24.56 -25.40 7.84
CA ILE A 298 23.66 -24.48 8.57
C ILE A 298 22.28 -24.46 7.89
N PRO A 299 21.20 -24.94 8.55
CA PRO A 299 19.84 -24.76 8.03
C PRO A 299 19.55 -23.27 7.96
N GLY A 300 18.93 -22.80 6.87
CA GLY A 300 18.76 -21.37 6.61
C GLY A 300 18.17 -20.61 7.80
N ASN A 301 18.75 -19.44 8.09
CA ASN A 301 18.29 -18.53 9.14
C ASN A 301 17.17 -17.57 8.67
N ILE A 302 16.79 -17.69 7.40
CA ILE A 302 15.64 -17.04 6.76
C ILE A 302 14.77 -18.16 6.16
N SER A 303 13.46 -18.14 6.40
CA SER A 303 12.54 -19.16 5.87
C SER A 303 11.40 -18.61 5.00
N GLU A 304 11.08 -17.32 5.11
CA GLU A 304 10.02 -16.65 4.36
C GLU A 304 10.53 -15.27 3.93
N VAL A 305 10.24 -14.86 2.69
CA VAL A 305 10.53 -13.53 2.15
C VAL A 305 9.37 -13.08 1.27
N GLU A 306 8.84 -11.89 1.52
CA GLU A 306 7.74 -11.31 0.74
C GLU A 306 7.95 -9.81 0.55
N HIS A 307 7.88 -9.35 -0.70
CA HIS A 307 7.92 -7.93 -1.06
C HIS A 307 6.50 -7.37 -1.18
N LEU A 308 6.28 -6.21 -0.55
CA LEU A 308 4.94 -5.65 -0.42
C LEU A 308 4.79 -4.35 -1.21
N THR A 309 3.59 -4.17 -1.78
CA THR A 309 3.14 -2.89 -2.35
C THR A 309 1.80 -2.55 -1.70
N ILE A 310 1.86 -1.91 -0.53
CA ILE A 310 0.67 -1.65 0.31
C ILE A 310 -0.02 -0.35 -0.11
N LEU A 311 0.75 0.61 -0.63
CA LEU A 311 0.26 1.96 -0.88
C LEU A 311 -0.43 2.13 -2.23
N ASN A 312 -0.55 1.05 -3.01
CA ASN A 312 -1.34 1.08 -4.23
C ASN A 312 -2.84 1.09 -3.90
N PRO A 313 -3.59 2.16 -4.27
CA PRO A 313 -5.01 2.29 -3.94
C PRO A 313 -5.92 1.22 -4.54
N SER A 314 -5.38 0.38 -5.44
CA SER A 314 -6.06 -0.73 -6.11
C SER A 314 -6.24 -1.97 -5.23
N ILE A 315 -5.52 -2.10 -4.11
CA ILE A 315 -5.55 -3.28 -3.25
C ILE A 315 -6.15 -2.89 -1.89
N ILE A 316 -7.48 -2.88 -1.82
CA ILE A 316 -8.20 -2.87 -0.54
C ILE A 316 -8.30 -4.33 -0.11
N VAL A 317 -7.54 -4.71 0.93
CA VAL A 317 -7.73 -5.98 1.64
C VAL A 317 -9.07 -5.89 2.39
N SER A 318 -10.10 -6.58 1.88
CA SER A 318 -11.47 -6.56 2.39
C SER A 318 -11.76 -7.65 3.44
N ASP A 319 -10.77 -8.03 4.26
CA ASP A 319 -10.92 -9.14 5.23
C ASP A 319 -10.97 -8.70 6.69
N CYS A 320 -11.43 -7.47 6.97
CA CYS A 320 -11.71 -7.03 8.34
C CYS A 320 -13.11 -6.41 8.44
N VAL A 321 -14.13 -7.25 8.26
CA VAL A 321 -15.50 -6.94 8.71
C VAL A 321 -15.87 -7.96 9.79
N GLU A 322 -15.30 -7.79 10.98
CA GLU A 322 -16.01 -8.16 12.19
C GLU A 322 -16.67 -6.91 12.78
N ARG A 323 -18.00 -6.97 12.77
CA ARG A 323 -18.99 -6.15 13.47
C ARG A 323 -18.42 -5.22 14.54
N ASN A 324 -18.39 -3.92 14.25
CA ASN A 324 -19.02 -2.93 15.11
C ASN A 324 -19.31 -1.66 14.32
N ASN A 325 -20.53 -1.17 14.50
CA ASN A 325 -21.09 0.03 13.88
C ASN A 325 -20.12 1.20 13.96
N LEU A 326 -19.59 1.62 12.80
CA LEU A 326 -19.18 2.98 12.44
C LEU A 326 -18.71 2.96 10.99
N VAL A 327 -19.69 2.91 10.07
CA VAL A 327 -19.47 3.17 8.65
C VAL A 327 -19.09 4.65 8.53
N ASN A 328 -17.80 4.92 8.32
CA ASN A 328 -17.34 6.25 7.98
C ASN A 328 -17.78 6.57 6.55
N LYS A 329 -18.63 7.60 6.45
CA LYS A 329 -19.10 8.23 5.22
C LYS A 329 -17.91 8.71 4.37
N THR A 330 -17.49 7.90 3.42
CA THR A 330 -17.33 8.38 2.06
C THR A 330 -18.69 8.20 1.39
N ASP A 331 -19.24 9.21 0.70
CA ASP A 331 -20.59 9.17 0.09
C ASP A 331 -20.79 8.12 -1.02
N GLU A 332 -19.90 7.14 -1.13
CA GLU A 332 -20.05 5.96 -1.97
C GLU A 332 -20.09 4.71 -1.08
N SER A 333 -21.30 4.39 -0.63
CA SER A 333 -21.65 3.09 -0.09
C SER A 333 -21.65 2.05 -1.20
N TYR A 334 -21.06 0.89 -0.97
CA TYR A 334 -21.18 -0.27 -1.85
C TYR A 334 -22.21 -1.22 -1.23
N ASP A 335 -23.26 -1.55 -1.97
CA ASP A 335 -24.20 -2.59 -1.58
C ASP A 335 -23.79 -3.90 -2.24
N ILE A 336 -23.56 -4.95 -1.44
CA ILE A 336 -23.33 -6.30 -1.95
C ILE A 336 -24.71 -6.88 -2.29
N VAL A 337 -24.98 -7.00 -3.59
CA VAL A 337 -26.30 -7.40 -4.11
C VAL A 337 -26.45 -8.92 -4.22
N ASP A 338 -25.34 -9.67 -4.23
CA ASP A 338 -25.35 -11.13 -4.18
C ASP A 338 -24.08 -11.66 -3.48
N ASN A 339 -24.25 -12.75 -2.72
CA ASN A 339 -23.17 -13.45 -2.02
C ASN A 339 -23.29 -14.94 -2.32
N ALA A 340 -23.06 -15.31 -3.58
CA ALA A 340 -22.92 -16.70 -3.95
C ALA A 340 -21.57 -17.20 -3.43
N ARG A 341 -21.56 -17.85 -2.26
CA ARG A 341 -20.47 -18.77 -1.91
C ARG A 341 -20.31 -19.75 -3.09
N SER A 342 -19.28 -19.55 -3.90
CA SER A 342 -18.66 -20.52 -4.83
C SER A 342 -19.58 -21.64 -5.36
N LYS A 343 -20.52 -21.32 -6.27
CA LYS A 343 -21.36 -22.34 -6.94
C LYS A 343 -21.55 -22.23 -8.46
N TYR A 344 -20.98 -21.23 -9.14
CA TYR A 344 -21.09 -21.18 -10.60
C TYR A 344 -19.97 -21.96 -11.27
N ASN A 345 -20.23 -23.13 -11.82
CA ASN A 345 -19.28 -23.73 -12.76
C ASN A 345 -19.44 -23.09 -14.15
N ARG A 346 -18.47 -23.28 -15.06
CA ARG A 346 -18.60 -22.84 -16.47
C ARG A 346 -19.92 -23.29 -17.10
N ASN A 347 -20.36 -24.50 -16.76
CA ASN A 347 -21.59 -25.11 -17.27
C ASN A 347 -22.87 -24.43 -16.72
N ASN A 348 -22.73 -23.59 -15.70
CA ASN A 348 -23.80 -22.82 -15.09
C ASN A 348 -23.89 -21.38 -15.63
N ILE A 349 -23.00 -21.00 -16.57
CA ILE A 349 -23.00 -19.68 -17.17
C ILE A 349 -23.38 -19.80 -18.64
N ASN A 350 -24.51 -19.21 -19.00
CA ASN A 350 -24.96 -19.14 -20.37
C ASN A 350 -24.76 -17.71 -20.89
N ILE A 351 -24.08 -17.55 -22.03
CA ILE A 351 -23.92 -16.26 -22.69
C ILE A 351 -24.61 -16.32 -24.05
N GLU A 352 -25.65 -15.53 -24.21
CA GLU A 352 -26.42 -15.38 -25.45
C GLU A 352 -26.01 -14.06 -26.13
N TYR A 353 -25.51 -14.11 -27.36
CA TYR A 353 -25.25 -12.91 -28.14
C TYR A 353 -26.53 -12.50 -28.89
N ILE A 354 -26.94 -11.24 -28.74
CA ILE A 354 -27.94 -10.63 -29.62
C ILE A 354 -27.25 -9.75 -30.65
N ASP A 355 -27.75 -9.82 -31.87
CA ASP A 355 -27.24 -9.01 -32.98
C ASP A 355 -27.79 -7.59 -32.92
N ASP A 356 -27.39 -6.88 -31.87
CA ASP A 356 -27.70 -5.47 -31.62
C ASP A 356 -26.39 -4.71 -31.42
N PHE A 357 -26.33 -3.46 -31.91
CA PHE A 357 -25.14 -2.62 -31.80
C PHE A 357 -25.50 -1.21 -31.33
N PHE A 358 -25.29 -1.00 -30.04
CA PHE A 358 -25.58 0.27 -29.38
C PHE A 358 -24.32 1.14 -29.34
N CYS A 359 -24.32 2.24 -30.08
CA CYS A 359 -23.27 3.25 -29.97
C CYS A 359 -23.81 4.68 -30.08
N PHE A 360 -23.10 5.63 -29.46
CA PHE A 360 -23.35 7.06 -29.58
C PHE A 360 -22.46 7.66 -30.67
N GLU A 361 -23.04 8.52 -31.49
CA GLU A 361 -22.29 9.21 -32.53
C GLU A 361 -21.32 10.25 -31.92
N ILE A 362 -20.09 10.24 -32.44
CA ILE A 362 -19.08 11.24 -32.10
C ILE A 362 -19.46 12.57 -32.77
N PRO A 363 -19.51 13.71 -32.04
CA PRO A 363 -19.88 14.98 -32.63
C PRO A 363 -18.95 15.36 -33.79
N PHE A 364 -19.54 15.82 -34.90
CA PHE A 364 -18.85 16.07 -36.17
C PHE A 364 -17.57 16.91 -36.00
N LYS A 365 -17.63 17.95 -35.14
CA LYS A 365 -16.51 18.86 -34.86
C LYS A 365 -15.25 18.18 -34.31
N TYR A 366 -15.33 16.97 -33.74
CA TYR A 366 -14.15 16.23 -33.25
C TYR A 366 -13.70 15.10 -34.18
N LYS A 367 -14.47 14.76 -35.22
CA LYS A 367 -14.13 13.62 -36.10
C LYS A 367 -12.79 13.82 -36.81
N ALA A 368 -12.53 15.03 -37.32
CA ALA A 368 -11.25 15.34 -37.98
C ALA A 368 -10.04 15.16 -37.05
N ASP A 369 -10.13 15.66 -35.81
CA ASP A 369 -9.07 15.51 -34.79
C ASP A 369 -8.84 14.04 -34.45
N LEU A 370 -9.90 13.27 -34.18
CA LEU A 370 -9.80 11.86 -33.79
C LEU A 370 -9.33 10.97 -34.95
N GLN A 371 -9.69 11.30 -36.19
CA GLN A 371 -9.25 10.57 -37.38
C GLN A 371 -7.72 10.63 -37.57
N GLN A 372 -7.08 11.75 -37.21
CA GLN A 372 -5.61 11.87 -37.23
C GLN A 372 -4.92 10.83 -36.34
N TYR A 373 -5.59 10.35 -35.29
CA TYR A 373 -5.10 9.34 -34.35
C TYR A 373 -5.63 7.93 -34.64
N ARG A 374 -6.19 7.70 -35.84
CA ARG A 374 -6.76 6.40 -36.26
C ARG A 374 -7.88 5.91 -35.32
N PHE A 375 -8.71 6.82 -34.84
CA PHE A 375 -9.90 6.48 -34.07
C PHE A 375 -11.02 6.01 -35.01
N ASP A 376 -11.58 4.82 -34.76
CA ASP A 376 -12.66 4.27 -35.59
C ASP A 376 -14.00 4.97 -35.31
N PHE A 377 -14.76 5.23 -36.37
CA PHE A 377 -16.11 5.80 -36.29
C PHE A 377 -17.14 4.72 -36.55
N HIS A 378 -17.94 4.44 -35.53
CA HIS A 378 -19.07 3.54 -35.65
C HIS A 378 -20.36 4.36 -35.79
N SER A 379 -21.29 3.83 -36.57
CA SER A 379 -22.65 4.37 -36.70
C SER A 379 -23.62 3.49 -35.93
N MET A 380 -24.59 4.12 -35.29
CA MET A 380 -25.64 3.43 -34.55
C MET A 380 -26.39 2.46 -35.47
N SER A 381 -26.52 1.20 -35.04
CA SER A 381 -27.38 0.22 -35.70
C SER A 381 -28.11 -0.60 -34.64
N GLY A 382 -29.33 -0.18 -34.33
CA GLY A 382 -30.15 -0.78 -33.27
C GLY A 382 -30.79 0.28 -32.39
N ASN A 383 -32.10 0.14 -32.12
CA ASN A 383 -32.87 1.15 -31.37
C ASN A 383 -33.09 0.77 -29.91
N ILE A 384 -32.97 -0.52 -29.56
CA ILE A 384 -33.55 -1.05 -28.32
C ILE A 384 -32.87 -0.48 -27.06
N GLN A 385 -31.54 -0.47 -26.99
CA GLN A 385 -30.84 0.08 -25.82
C GLN A 385 -31.00 1.60 -25.71
N HIS A 386 -31.08 2.29 -26.84
CA HIS A 386 -31.30 3.73 -26.90
C HIS A 386 -32.70 4.09 -26.40
N GLU A 387 -33.75 3.41 -26.87
CA GLU A 387 -35.12 3.55 -26.38
C GLU A 387 -35.22 3.28 -24.86
N ARG A 388 -34.56 2.22 -24.37
CA ARG A 388 -34.51 1.91 -22.93
C ARG A 388 -33.84 3.03 -22.14
N LEU A 389 -32.73 3.57 -22.64
CA LEU A 389 -32.04 4.69 -22.01
C LEU A 389 -32.93 5.93 -21.93
N LEU A 390 -33.58 6.29 -23.04
CA LEU A 390 -34.53 7.42 -23.07
C LEU A 390 -35.66 7.20 -22.06
N SER A 391 -36.27 6.02 -22.06
CA SER A 391 -37.33 5.67 -21.12
C SER A 391 -36.89 5.78 -19.65
N ILE A 392 -35.67 5.34 -19.31
CA ILE A 392 -35.12 5.49 -17.96
C ILE A 392 -35.00 6.97 -17.59
N ILE A 393 -34.51 7.81 -18.50
CA ILE A 393 -34.27 9.22 -18.21
C ILE A 393 -35.60 9.99 -18.12
N GLU A 394 -36.49 9.85 -19.10
CA GLU A 394 -37.78 10.54 -19.16
C GLU A 394 -38.66 10.23 -17.95
N ASN A 395 -38.68 8.97 -17.50
CA ASN A 395 -39.48 8.56 -16.35
C ASN A 395 -38.94 9.06 -15.00
N ASN A 396 -37.68 9.51 -14.93
CA ASN A 396 -37.02 9.80 -13.66
C ASN A 396 -36.51 11.23 -13.50
N TYR A 397 -36.34 11.96 -14.62
CA TYR A 397 -35.72 13.28 -14.67
C TYR A 397 -36.52 14.23 -15.57
N SER A 398 -36.78 15.43 -15.09
CA SER A 398 -37.41 16.51 -15.87
C SER A 398 -36.34 17.42 -16.47
N ILE A 399 -35.65 16.93 -17.50
CA ILE A 399 -34.51 17.62 -18.14
C ILE A 399 -34.59 17.56 -19.67
N ASP A 400 -33.92 18.50 -20.34
CA ASP A 400 -33.71 18.45 -21.79
C ASP A 400 -32.65 17.39 -22.13
N ILE A 401 -33.12 16.22 -22.56
CA ILE A 401 -32.28 15.05 -22.83
C ILE A 401 -31.34 15.30 -24.00
N GLN A 402 -31.80 15.97 -25.05
CA GLN A 402 -30.97 16.23 -26.24
C GLN A 402 -29.81 17.16 -25.89
N LYS A 403 -30.08 18.20 -25.10
CA LYS A 403 -29.03 19.08 -24.58
C LYS A 403 -28.05 18.34 -23.66
N LEU A 404 -28.53 17.46 -22.79
CA LEU A 404 -27.67 16.65 -21.94
C LEU A 404 -26.79 15.70 -22.77
N PHE A 405 -27.36 15.00 -23.76
CA PHE A 405 -26.62 14.08 -24.62
C PHE A 405 -25.55 14.81 -25.42
N SER A 406 -25.88 15.95 -26.02
CA SER A 406 -24.90 16.78 -26.73
C SER A 406 -23.75 17.23 -25.82
N LYS A 407 -24.05 17.71 -24.60
CA LYS A 407 -23.04 18.08 -23.59
C LYS A 407 -22.13 16.90 -23.22
N VAL A 408 -22.70 15.73 -22.98
CA VAL A 408 -21.94 14.52 -22.60
C VAL A 408 -21.11 13.99 -23.77
N ALA A 409 -21.62 14.05 -25.00
CA ALA A 409 -20.91 13.66 -26.21
C ALA A 409 -19.67 14.55 -26.42
N ASP A 410 -19.84 15.87 -26.30
CA ASP A 410 -18.74 16.84 -26.39
C ASP A 410 -17.65 16.55 -25.34
N LYS A 411 -18.04 16.45 -24.07
CA LYS A 411 -17.12 16.12 -22.96
C LYS A 411 -16.38 14.80 -23.18
N THR A 412 -17.04 13.81 -23.78
CA THR A 412 -16.47 12.50 -24.07
C THR A 412 -15.48 12.57 -25.23
N ALA A 413 -15.81 13.30 -26.30
CA ALA A 413 -14.92 13.49 -27.44
C ALA A 413 -13.68 14.31 -27.05
N GLU A 414 -13.85 15.39 -26.27
CA GLU A 414 -12.74 16.17 -25.72
C GLU A 414 -11.77 15.32 -24.92
N TYR A 415 -12.28 14.39 -24.11
CA TYR A 415 -11.46 13.44 -23.36
C TYR A 415 -10.57 12.62 -24.31
N PHE A 416 -11.15 11.97 -25.33
CA PHE A 416 -10.37 11.17 -26.27
C PHE A 416 -9.37 12.00 -27.08
N VAL A 417 -9.73 13.21 -27.52
CA VAL A 417 -8.81 14.12 -28.22
C VAL A 417 -7.64 14.51 -27.31
N SER A 418 -7.92 14.82 -26.04
CA SER A 418 -6.89 15.21 -25.07
C SER A 418 -5.90 14.07 -24.76
N GLU A 419 -6.40 12.85 -24.59
CA GLU A 419 -5.57 11.67 -24.36
C GLU A 419 -4.72 11.35 -25.59
N ALA A 420 -5.29 11.44 -26.79
CA ALA A 420 -4.55 11.23 -28.03
C ALA A 420 -3.42 12.26 -28.21
N LYS A 421 -3.70 13.54 -27.92
CA LYS A 421 -2.68 14.62 -27.91
C LYS A 421 -1.55 14.39 -26.91
N ARG A 422 -1.81 13.66 -25.82
CA ARG A 422 -0.81 13.26 -24.81
C ARG A 422 -0.02 12.00 -25.20
N GLY A 423 -0.28 11.40 -26.36
CA GLY A 423 0.32 10.15 -26.79
C GLY A 423 -0.41 8.89 -26.30
N ASN A 424 -1.49 9.05 -25.53
CA ASN A 424 -2.34 7.95 -25.05
C ASN A 424 -3.40 7.61 -26.10
N ASN A 425 -2.96 7.08 -27.24
CA ASN A 425 -3.85 6.72 -28.35
C ASN A 425 -4.71 5.50 -28.01
N ARG A 426 -5.92 5.76 -27.50
CA ARG A 426 -6.95 4.73 -27.29
C ARG A 426 -7.78 4.57 -28.57
N SER A 427 -7.76 3.40 -29.19
CA SER A 427 -8.63 3.10 -30.34
C SER A 427 -10.09 2.88 -29.90
N ASN A 428 -11.05 3.27 -30.74
CA ASN A 428 -12.48 3.01 -30.51
C ASN A 428 -12.86 1.57 -30.84
N ARG A 429 -12.47 0.61 -30.00
CA ARG A 429 -12.72 -0.81 -30.28
C ARG A 429 -14.15 -1.18 -29.97
N ILE A 430 -14.68 -2.12 -30.76
CA ILE A 430 -15.90 -2.84 -30.42
C ILE A 430 -15.67 -3.65 -29.14
N ILE A 431 -16.61 -3.55 -28.22
CA ILE A 431 -16.70 -4.27 -26.95
C ILE A 431 -18.13 -4.82 -26.79
N TYR A 432 -18.41 -5.52 -25.70
CA TYR A 432 -19.74 -6.08 -25.41
C TYR A 432 -20.38 -5.43 -24.19
N GLY A 433 -21.65 -5.07 -24.30
CA GLY A 433 -22.53 -4.68 -23.19
C GLY A 433 -23.47 -5.80 -22.78
N VAL A 434 -24.05 -5.71 -21.58
CA VAL A 434 -25.04 -6.67 -21.07
C VAL A 434 -26.45 -6.18 -21.40
N ASP A 435 -27.22 -6.93 -22.20
CA ASP A 435 -28.65 -6.68 -22.47
C ASP A 435 -29.55 -7.18 -21.33
N LYS A 436 -29.21 -8.35 -20.77
CA LYS A 436 -30.04 -9.00 -19.75
C LYS A 436 -29.20 -9.90 -18.87
N LEU A 437 -29.50 -9.91 -17.59
CA LEU A 437 -28.91 -10.77 -16.58
C LEU A 437 -30.02 -11.55 -15.87
N VAL A 438 -30.00 -12.87 -15.93
CA VAL A 438 -30.97 -13.75 -15.26
C VAL A 438 -30.20 -14.70 -14.36
N ARG A 439 -30.65 -14.80 -13.12
CA ARG A 439 -30.11 -15.74 -12.14
C ARG A 439 -31.20 -16.69 -11.69
N THR A 440 -30.90 -17.99 -11.68
CA THR A 440 -31.75 -18.96 -10.98
C THR A 440 -31.29 -19.10 -9.53
N SER A 441 -32.23 -19.04 -8.58
CA SER A 441 -31.98 -19.38 -7.18
C SER A 441 -32.12 -20.89 -6.95
N GLY A 442 -31.28 -21.49 -6.11
CA GLY A 442 -31.39 -22.91 -5.74
C GLY A 442 -30.03 -23.58 -5.53
N GLU A 443 -30.02 -24.92 -5.49
CA GLU A 443 -28.77 -25.69 -5.38
C GLU A 443 -27.95 -25.64 -6.68
N ASP A 444 -28.61 -25.56 -7.84
CA ASP A 444 -28.03 -25.44 -9.19
C ASP A 444 -28.17 -24.00 -9.70
N VAL A 445 -27.38 -23.10 -9.13
CA VAL A 445 -27.40 -21.67 -9.47
C VAL A 445 -26.89 -21.49 -10.91
N LYS A 446 -27.70 -20.90 -11.79
CA LYS A 446 -27.32 -20.57 -13.18
C LYS A 446 -27.35 -19.06 -13.40
N LEU A 447 -26.36 -18.57 -14.12
CA LEU A 447 -26.26 -17.19 -14.56
C LEU A 447 -26.39 -17.17 -16.09
N SER A 448 -27.48 -16.61 -16.58
CA SER A 448 -27.67 -16.37 -18.01
C SER A 448 -27.49 -14.90 -18.30
N MET A 449 -26.57 -14.58 -19.20
CA MET A 449 -26.26 -13.23 -19.64
C MET A 449 -26.54 -13.11 -21.13
N ARG A 450 -27.28 -12.09 -21.51
CA ARG A 450 -27.46 -11.72 -22.91
C ARG A 450 -26.61 -10.50 -23.20
N VAL A 451 -25.89 -10.48 -24.31
CA VAL A 451 -24.88 -9.45 -24.62
C VAL A 451 -25.08 -8.87 -26.01
N TYR A 452 -24.79 -7.58 -26.17
CA TYR A 452 -24.86 -6.82 -27.42
C TYR A 452 -23.51 -6.15 -27.72
N LYS A 453 -23.27 -5.69 -28.95
CA LYS A 453 -22.04 -4.94 -29.29
C LYS A 453 -22.16 -3.47 -28.89
N THR A 454 -21.06 -2.87 -28.49
CA THR A 454 -20.93 -1.41 -28.28
C THR A 454 -19.47 -1.01 -28.51
N ASP A 455 -19.07 0.22 -28.22
CA ASP A 455 -17.70 0.68 -28.42
C ASP A 455 -17.15 1.49 -27.23
N ASN A 456 -15.84 1.71 -27.23
CA ASN A 456 -15.15 2.43 -26.16
C ASN A 456 -15.66 3.88 -25.98
N PHE A 457 -16.04 4.55 -27.08
CA PHE A 457 -16.61 5.90 -27.00
C PHE A 457 -17.92 5.89 -26.24
N THR A 458 -18.84 5.00 -26.61
CA THR A 458 -20.15 4.82 -25.98
C THR A 458 -20.02 4.41 -24.51
N PHE A 459 -19.07 3.53 -24.18
CA PHE A 459 -18.74 3.20 -22.79
C PHE A 459 -18.38 4.43 -21.96
N LYS A 460 -17.47 5.27 -22.48
CA LYS A 460 -17.06 6.49 -21.78
C LYS A 460 -18.20 7.52 -21.73
N PHE A 461 -18.99 7.63 -22.79
CA PHE A 461 -20.19 8.45 -22.84
C PHE A 461 -21.17 8.07 -21.72
N MET A 462 -21.50 6.78 -21.59
CA MET A 462 -22.44 6.30 -20.57
C MET A 462 -21.91 6.49 -19.15
N SER A 463 -20.60 6.34 -18.95
CA SER A 463 -19.95 6.65 -17.66
C SER A 463 -20.11 8.13 -17.29
N ASN A 464 -19.89 9.03 -18.25
CA ASN A 464 -20.06 10.47 -18.04
C ASN A 464 -21.54 10.82 -17.84
N LEU A 465 -22.46 10.23 -18.60
CA LEU A 465 -23.91 10.42 -18.48
C LEU A 465 -24.41 9.99 -17.09
N TYR A 466 -23.96 8.84 -16.59
CA TYR A 466 -24.27 8.36 -15.25
C TYR A 466 -23.92 9.39 -14.18
N LEU A 467 -22.72 9.98 -14.24
CA LEU A 467 -22.27 10.97 -13.26
C LEU A 467 -23.14 12.24 -13.29
N GLU A 468 -23.50 12.73 -14.48
CA GLU A 468 -24.37 13.91 -14.62
C GLU A 468 -25.78 13.61 -14.06
N LEU A 469 -26.35 12.44 -14.36
CA LEU A 469 -27.66 12.03 -13.86
C LEU A 469 -27.66 11.79 -12.33
N LYS A 470 -26.63 11.12 -11.80
CA LYS A 470 -26.45 10.89 -10.35
C LYS A 470 -26.38 12.21 -9.58
N ALA A 471 -25.73 13.23 -10.14
CA ALA A 471 -25.63 14.55 -9.53
C ALA A 471 -26.97 15.29 -9.47
N ILE A 472 -27.88 15.05 -10.42
CA ILE A 472 -29.24 15.60 -10.40
C ILE A 472 -30.11 14.85 -9.38
N LYS A 473 -30.17 13.53 -9.52
CA LYS A 473 -30.97 12.64 -8.66
C LYS A 473 -30.45 11.22 -8.78
N ASN A 474 -30.01 10.62 -7.67
CA ASN A 474 -29.51 9.25 -7.70
C ASN A 474 -30.65 8.22 -7.71
N ILE A 475 -30.98 7.70 -8.90
CA ILE A 475 -31.95 6.60 -9.08
C ILE A 475 -31.31 5.21 -9.13
N PHE A 476 -29.98 5.11 -9.16
CA PHE A 476 -29.23 3.88 -9.44
C PHE A 476 -29.06 2.98 -8.21
N LYS A 477 -30.11 2.87 -7.39
CA LYS A 477 -30.11 2.00 -6.21
C LYS A 477 -30.58 0.61 -6.64
N VAL A 478 -29.73 -0.40 -6.42
CA VAL A 478 -29.98 -1.78 -6.80
C VAL A 478 -29.92 -2.65 -5.55
N LYS A 479 -30.98 -3.40 -5.27
CA LYS A 479 -31.08 -4.30 -4.12
C LYS A 479 -31.01 -5.77 -4.49
N THR A 480 -31.34 -6.14 -5.74
CA THR A 480 -31.24 -7.51 -6.24
C THR A 480 -30.62 -7.57 -7.64
N ILE A 481 -30.14 -8.74 -8.05
CA ILE A 481 -29.59 -8.96 -9.39
C ILE A 481 -30.62 -8.65 -10.48
N GLU A 482 -31.88 -8.95 -10.23
CA GLU A 482 -32.97 -8.72 -11.17
C GLU A 482 -33.21 -7.23 -11.39
N GLU A 483 -33.01 -6.40 -10.37
CA GLU A 483 -33.13 -4.95 -10.46
C GLU A 483 -32.04 -4.30 -11.32
N ILE A 484 -30.89 -4.96 -11.50
CA ILE A 484 -29.82 -4.53 -12.42
C ILE A 484 -30.37 -4.35 -13.84
N ASN A 485 -31.31 -5.22 -14.24
CA ASN A 485 -31.88 -5.19 -15.58
C ASN A 485 -32.60 -3.87 -15.91
N LYS A 486 -33.02 -3.11 -14.89
CA LYS A 486 -33.62 -1.77 -15.06
C LYS A 486 -32.62 -0.73 -15.58
N PHE A 487 -31.32 -0.99 -15.44
CA PHE A 487 -30.22 -0.05 -15.76
C PHE A 487 -29.28 -0.59 -16.85
N VAL A 488 -29.71 -1.59 -17.61
CA VAL A 488 -28.96 -2.27 -18.68
C VAL A 488 -28.19 -1.35 -19.64
N PRO A 489 -28.74 -0.20 -20.10
CA PRO A 489 -27.98 0.71 -20.96
C PRO A 489 -26.68 1.23 -20.32
N PHE A 490 -26.60 1.27 -18.98
CA PHE A 490 -25.42 1.65 -18.22
C PHE A 490 -24.45 0.47 -17.95
N LEU A 491 -24.77 -0.74 -18.42
CA LEU A 491 -23.94 -1.94 -18.34
C LEU A 491 -23.22 -2.21 -19.67
N ASN A 492 -22.79 -1.14 -20.34
CA ASN A 492 -22.26 -1.17 -21.70
C ASN A 492 -20.76 -1.51 -21.79
N SER A 493 -20.23 -2.25 -20.83
CA SER A 493 -18.92 -2.88 -20.93
C SER A 493 -18.77 -4.04 -19.95
N ILE A 494 -18.62 -5.23 -20.49
CA ILE A 494 -18.19 -6.43 -19.74
C ILE A 494 -16.65 -6.47 -19.63
N GLY A 495 -15.94 -5.75 -20.51
CA GLY A 495 -14.48 -5.86 -20.69
C GLY A 495 -13.64 -4.73 -20.08
N VAL A 496 -14.23 -3.63 -19.62
CA VAL A 496 -13.49 -2.49 -19.06
C VAL A 496 -14.19 -2.02 -17.79
N GLY A 497 -13.81 -2.61 -16.65
CA GLY A 497 -14.18 -2.11 -15.32
C GLY A 497 -15.06 -3.03 -14.47
N GLY A 498 -15.49 -4.18 -14.99
CA GLY A 498 -15.98 -5.30 -14.17
C GLY A 498 -14.83 -6.25 -13.82
N PHE A 499 -14.73 -6.67 -12.57
CA PHE A 499 -13.80 -7.71 -12.12
C PHE A 499 -14.58 -8.98 -11.79
N ILE A 500 -14.04 -10.13 -12.19
CA ILE A 500 -14.38 -11.42 -11.59
C ILE A 500 -13.31 -11.66 -10.53
N VAL A 501 -13.72 -11.73 -9.26
CA VAL A 501 -12.83 -12.10 -8.16
C VAL A 501 -12.86 -13.62 -8.03
N LEU A 502 -11.71 -14.25 -8.22
CA LEU A 502 -11.48 -15.68 -8.06
C LEU A 502 -10.82 -15.89 -6.69
N ASN A 503 -11.29 -16.85 -5.89
CA ASN A 503 -10.57 -17.25 -4.67
C ASN A 503 -10.06 -18.68 -4.88
N ILE A 504 -8.74 -18.86 -4.82
CA ILE A 504 -8.07 -20.16 -5.00
C ILE A 504 -7.10 -20.33 -3.84
N ASN A 505 -7.26 -21.41 -3.06
CA ASN A 505 -6.35 -21.78 -1.96
C ASN A 505 -6.04 -20.61 -1.01
N ASN A 506 -7.07 -19.87 -0.58
CA ASN A 506 -7.00 -18.68 0.28
C ASN A 506 -6.28 -17.46 -0.35
N ASN A 507 -6.11 -17.43 -1.67
CA ASN A 507 -5.61 -16.26 -2.39
C ASN A 507 -6.67 -15.69 -3.34
N ASN A 508 -6.84 -14.38 -3.31
CA ASN A 508 -7.71 -13.66 -4.24
C ASN A 508 -6.94 -13.39 -5.56
N LEU A 509 -7.49 -13.85 -6.68
CA LEU A 509 -7.01 -13.65 -8.03
C LEU A 509 -8.02 -12.81 -8.82
N PHE A 510 -7.53 -11.79 -9.51
CA PHE A 510 -8.37 -10.89 -10.32
C PHE A 510 -8.33 -11.33 -11.77
N TYR A 511 -9.48 -11.66 -12.35
CA TYR A 511 -9.55 -11.92 -13.78
C TYR A 511 -9.61 -10.58 -14.54
N LEU A 512 -8.52 -10.27 -15.25
CA LEU A 512 -8.47 -9.18 -16.24
C LEU A 512 -8.53 -9.82 -17.63
N PRO A 513 -9.46 -9.45 -18.52
CA PRO A 513 -9.35 -9.84 -19.92
C PRO A 513 -8.16 -9.11 -20.53
N LYS A 514 -7.00 -9.79 -20.55
CA LYS A 514 -5.84 -9.34 -21.33
C LYS A 514 -6.17 -9.60 -22.80
N GLY A 515 -6.02 -8.57 -23.63
CA GLY A 515 -6.33 -8.61 -25.07
C GLY A 515 -5.88 -9.91 -25.74
N HIS A 516 -6.86 -10.61 -26.32
CA HIS A 516 -6.81 -11.83 -27.14
C HIS A 516 -5.43 -12.48 -27.40
N ARG A 517 -5.27 -13.72 -26.91
CA ARG A 517 -5.01 -14.94 -27.71
C ARG A 517 -5.03 -16.18 -26.80
N THR A 518 -5.92 -17.11 -27.14
CA THR A 518 -6.03 -18.50 -26.66
C THR A 518 -6.45 -18.70 -25.19
N LEU A 519 -7.70 -19.15 -24.99
CA LEU A 519 -8.26 -19.62 -23.73
C LEU A 519 -8.01 -21.14 -23.59
N ILE A 520 -7.22 -21.54 -22.60
CA ILE A 520 -7.29 -22.90 -22.03
C ILE A 520 -8.10 -22.76 -20.74
N VAL A 521 -9.20 -23.51 -20.67
CA VAL A 521 -10.16 -23.43 -19.56
C VAL A 521 -9.94 -24.61 -18.63
N GLN A 522 -9.71 -24.34 -17.35
CA GLN A 522 -9.91 -25.30 -16.27
C GLN A 522 -10.83 -24.66 -15.21
N GLU A 523 -11.69 -25.51 -14.64
CA GLU A 523 -12.97 -25.25 -13.96
C GLU A 523 -12.90 -24.24 -12.79
N CYS A 524 -13.79 -23.22 -12.75
CA CYS A 524 -13.77 -22.14 -11.74
C CYS A 524 -15.12 -21.38 -11.60
N GLY A 525 -15.27 -20.69 -10.44
CA GLY A 525 -16.42 -19.90 -9.93
C GLY A 525 -16.55 -18.42 -10.38
N ILE A 526 -17.74 -17.80 -10.21
CA ILE A 526 -18.02 -16.37 -10.48
C ILE A 526 -18.58 -15.62 -9.26
N LEU A 527 -18.12 -14.38 -9.06
CA LEU A 527 -18.73 -13.35 -8.19
C LEU A 527 -19.05 -12.11 -9.05
N VAL A 528 -20.28 -11.58 -9.00
CA VAL A 528 -20.69 -10.35 -9.70
C VAL A 528 -20.66 -9.18 -8.73
N MET A 529 -19.67 -8.30 -8.85
CA MET A 529 -19.66 -7.01 -8.14
C MET A 529 -20.10 -5.89 -9.07
N ILE A 530 -21.16 -5.18 -8.69
CA ILE A 530 -21.58 -3.96 -9.37
C ILE A 530 -20.77 -2.81 -8.78
N ARG A 531 -19.83 -2.27 -9.55
CA ARG A 531 -19.18 -1.00 -9.21
C ARG A 531 -20.19 0.12 -9.48
N HIS A 532 -20.52 0.95 -8.48
CA HIS A 532 -21.05 2.28 -8.79
C HIS A 532 -19.97 3.03 -9.57
N LEU A 533 -20.24 3.32 -10.84
CA LEU A 533 -19.24 3.64 -11.87
C LEU A 533 -18.44 4.91 -11.54
N CYS A 534 -17.12 4.81 -11.72
CA CYS A 534 -16.08 5.66 -11.13
C CYS A 534 -15.66 6.83 -12.05
N PRO A 535 -15.26 8.00 -11.50
CA PRO A 535 -14.48 9.00 -12.23
C PRO A 535 -13.02 8.52 -12.42
N LEU A 536 -12.46 8.75 -13.61
CA LEU A 536 -11.08 8.40 -13.96
C LEU A 536 -10.08 9.15 -13.09
N ILE A 537 -9.13 8.42 -12.50
CA ILE A 537 -7.87 8.97 -11.96
C ILE A 537 -6.90 9.11 -13.14
N GLU A 538 -6.33 10.31 -13.30
CA GLU A 538 -5.37 10.66 -14.35
C GLU A 538 -4.07 9.85 -14.22
N GLU A 539 -3.69 9.13 -15.27
CA GLU A 539 -2.28 8.72 -15.48
C GLU A 539 -1.53 9.92 -16.07
N LYS A 540 -0.71 10.58 -15.25
CA LYS A 540 0.31 11.50 -15.76
C LYS A 540 1.50 10.65 -16.24
N VAL A 541 1.76 10.71 -17.55
CA VAL A 541 3.02 10.28 -18.16
C VAL A 541 3.84 11.53 -18.46
N LEU A 542 5.09 11.50 -17.98
CA LEU A 542 6.14 12.53 -17.92
C LEU A 542 6.03 13.54 -16.76
#